data_AF-A0A2E0MXR6-F1
#
_entry.id   AF-A0A2E0MXR6-F1
#
_cell.length_a   1.000
_cell.length_b   1.000
_cell.length_c   1.000
_cell.angle_alpha   90.00
_cell.angle_beta   90.00
_cell.angle_gamma   90.00
#
_symmetry.space_group_name_H-M   'P 1'
#
loop_
_entity.id
_entity.type
_entity.pdbx_description
1 polymer ?
#
loop_
_entity_poly.entity_id
_entity_poly.type
_entity_poly.pdbx_seq_one_letter_code
_entity_poly.pdbx_strand_id
1 'polypeptide(L)' 'MIATESIGEGTNIGALTHIGQNVTVGANCRIQGSVYIADGCLIGSEVFIGPNATITNDRYPPSGGNWSPVVV' A
#
# COMPACT_ATOMS: atom_id res chain seq x y z
N MET A 1 21.39 5.76 6.75
CA MET A 1 20.10 6.20 7.32
C MET A 1 19.01 5.64 6.44
N ILE A 2 18.15 4.80 7.00
CA ILE A 2 16.90 4.38 6.36
C ILE A 2 15.82 4.74 7.36
N ALA A 3 15.11 5.83 7.07
CA ALA A 3 13.95 6.25 7.81
C ALA A 3 12.72 5.77 7.03
N THR A 4 11.72 5.30 7.74
CA THR A 4 10.32 5.50 7.32
C THR A 4 10.19 7.00 7.04
N GLU A 5 9.63 7.49 5.92
CA GLU A 5 9.13 8.90 5.74
C GLU A 5 9.14 9.48 4.30
N SER A 6 9.63 8.82 3.25
CA SER A 6 9.62 9.48 1.92
C SER A 6 8.26 9.32 1.22
N ILE A 7 7.36 10.27 1.42
CA ILE A 7 6.23 10.52 0.52
C ILE A 7 6.66 11.57 -0.49
N GLY A 8 6.71 11.19 -1.77
CA GLY A 8 7.11 12.09 -2.84
C GLY A 8 6.16 13.28 -3.00
N GLU A 9 6.70 14.39 -3.52
CA GLU A 9 5.95 15.62 -3.78
C GLU A 9 4.72 15.35 -4.67
N GLY A 10 3.63 16.10 -4.42
CA GLY A 10 2.39 15.99 -5.20
C GLY A 10 1.56 14.74 -4.90
N THR A 11 2.02 13.83 -4.02
CA THR A 11 1.25 12.67 -3.60
C THR A 11 0.12 13.05 -2.66
N ASN A 12 -1.08 12.54 -2.94
CA ASN A 12 -2.28 12.72 -2.12
C ASN A 12 -2.63 11.41 -1.42
N ILE A 13 -2.89 11.48 -0.11
CA ILE A 13 -3.27 10.33 0.72
C ILE A 13 -4.65 10.61 1.33
N GLY A 14 -5.60 9.73 1.03
CA GLY A 14 -6.96 9.82 1.55
C GLY A 14 -7.05 9.49 3.03
N ALA A 15 -8.08 10.02 3.69
CA ALA A 15 -8.33 9.81 5.11
C ALA A 15 -8.39 8.32 5.46
N LEU A 16 -7.98 7.99 6.69
CA LEU A 16 -7.97 6.62 7.24
C LEU A 16 -7.01 5.64 6.53
N THR A 17 -6.15 6.12 5.64
CA THR A 17 -5.07 5.31 5.08
C THR A 17 -4.04 4.96 6.15
N HIS A 18 -3.67 3.69 6.24
CA HIS A 18 -2.57 3.21 7.04
C HIS A 18 -1.33 3.01 6.17
N ILE A 19 -0.23 3.65 6.55
CA ILE A 19 1.08 3.47 5.93
C ILE A 19 1.98 2.81 6.96
N GLY A 20 2.42 1.59 6.64
CA GLY A 20 3.32 0.80 7.46
C GLY A 20 4.71 1.42 7.62
N GLN A 21 5.51 0.82 8.50
CA GLN A 21 6.89 1.21 8.73
C GLN A 21 7.75 0.92 7.49
N ASN A 22 8.75 1.76 7.24
CA ASN A 22 9.73 1.63 6.14
C ASN A 22 9.11 1.62 4.74
N VAL A 23 7.92 2.20 4.57
CA VAL A 23 7.30 2.39 3.26
C VAL A 23 7.92 3.60 2.56
N THR A 24 8.17 3.45 1.25
CA THR A 24 8.54 4.57 0.35
C THR A 24 7.45 4.76 -0.68
N VAL A 25 7.02 6.02 -0.89
CA VAL A 25 6.06 6.40 -1.92
C VAL A 25 6.66 7.44 -2.85
N GLY A 26 6.61 7.20 -4.17
CA GLY A 26 7.04 8.14 -5.19
C GLY A 26 6.20 9.42 -5.28
N ALA A 27 6.49 10.25 -6.27
CA ALA A 27 5.83 11.53 -6.49
C ALA A 27 4.51 11.36 -7.27
N ASN A 28 3.60 12.33 -7.13
CA ASN A 28 2.34 12.43 -7.89
C ASN A 28 1.41 11.20 -7.77
N CYS A 29 1.45 10.49 -6.65
CA CYS A 29 0.55 9.36 -6.40
C CYS A 29 -0.82 9.81 -5.91
N ARG A 30 -1.84 8.98 -6.16
CA ARG A 30 -3.20 9.15 -5.66
C ARG A 30 -3.60 7.92 -4.86
N ILE A 31 -3.40 7.98 -3.56
CA ILE A 31 -3.78 6.94 -2.62
C ILE A 31 -5.14 7.33 -2.03
N GLN A 32 -6.19 6.59 -2.37
CA GLN A 32 -7.55 6.86 -1.88
C GLN A 32 -7.72 6.48 -0.41
N GLY A 33 -8.85 6.86 0.19
CA GLY A 33 -9.09 6.64 1.62
C GLY A 33 -9.17 5.16 2.03
N SER A 34 -8.90 4.91 3.31
CA SER A 34 -8.97 3.59 3.95
C SER A 34 -8.07 2.53 3.33
N VAL A 35 -6.99 2.94 2.65
CA VAL A 35 -6.00 2.01 2.09
C VAL A 35 -5.10 1.47 3.21
N TYR A 36 -4.67 0.22 3.10
CA TYR A 36 -3.62 -0.36 3.94
C TYR A 36 -2.37 -0.64 3.10
N ILE A 37 -1.22 -0.13 3.53
CA ILE A 37 0.09 -0.42 2.93
C ILE A 37 0.97 -1.06 3.99
N ALA A 38 1.36 -2.32 3.77
CA ALA A 38 2.19 -3.08 4.69
C ALA A 38 3.62 -2.52 4.80
N ASP A 39 4.31 -2.92 5.87
CA ASP A 39 5.67 -2.49 6.16
C ASP A 39 6.64 -2.80 4.99
N GLY A 40 7.57 -1.89 4.72
CA GLY A 40 8.62 -2.11 3.71
C GLY A 40 8.16 -2.07 2.26
N CYS A 41 6.89 -1.75 1.98
CA CYS A 41 6.41 -1.60 0.60
C CYS A 41 7.08 -0.42 -0.12
N LEU A 42 7.33 -0.60 -1.42
CA LEU A 42 7.87 0.42 -2.32
C LEU A 42 6.81 0.77 -3.36
N ILE A 43 6.27 1.98 -3.30
CA ILE A 43 5.31 2.53 -4.25
C ILE A 43 6.06 3.49 -5.18
N GLY A 44 5.96 3.26 -6.49
CA GLY A 44 6.56 4.14 -7.50
C GLY A 44 5.90 5.52 -7.58
N SER A 45 6.35 6.35 -8.54
CA SER A 45 5.69 7.62 -8.88
C SER A 45 4.46 7.39 -9.78
N GLU A 46 3.51 8.32 -9.76
CA GLU A 46 2.30 8.32 -10.60
C GLU A 46 1.37 7.11 -10.40
N VAL A 47 1.40 6.50 -9.20
CA VAL A 47 0.57 5.34 -8.87
C VAL A 47 -0.80 5.78 -8.36
N PHE A 48 -1.85 5.10 -8.82
CA PHE A 48 -3.20 5.18 -8.25
C PHE A 48 -3.50 3.93 -7.41
N ILE A 49 -3.91 4.13 -6.15
CA ILE A 49 -4.41 3.07 -5.27
C ILE A 49 -5.85 3.39 -4.91
N GLY A 50 -6.77 2.50 -5.29
CA GLY A 50 -8.21 2.65 -5.08
C GLY A 50 -8.63 2.57 -3.61
N PRO A 51 -9.84 3.06 -3.26
CA PRO A 51 -10.30 3.10 -1.88
C PRO A 51 -10.41 1.69 -1.29
N ASN A 52 -10.08 1.53 -0.01
CA ASN A 52 -10.10 0.25 0.71
C ASN A 52 -9.17 -0.85 0.15
N ALA A 53 -8.21 -0.51 -0.71
CA ALA A 53 -7.22 -1.49 -1.17
C ALA A 53 -6.27 -1.91 -0.04
N THR A 54 -5.84 -3.16 -0.06
CA THR A 54 -4.85 -3.71 0.88
C THR A 54 -3.62 -4.17 0.10
N ILE A 55 -2.48 -3.53 0.34
CA ILE A 55 -1.18 -3.88 -0.22
C ILE A 55 -0.41 -4.65 0.85
N THR A 56 -0.26 -5.96 0.66
CA THR A 56 0.49 -6.83 1.57
C THR A 56 1.94 -6.99 1.13
N ASN A 57 2.80 -7.37 2.07
CA ASN A 57 4.22 -7.68 1.86
C ASN A 57 4.56 -9.14 2.20
N ASP A 58 3.58 -9.92 2.69
CA ASP A 58 3.72 -11.34 2.91
C ASP A 58 3.51 -12.09 1.60
N ARG A 59 4.56 -12.77 1.12
CA ARG A 59 4.53 -13.56 -0.12
C ARG A 59 3.76 -14.87 0.07
N TYR A 60 3.66 -15.37 1.29
CA TYR A 60 3.03 -16.63 1.63
C TYR A 60 2.12 -16.45 2.85
N PRO A 61 1.03 -15.66 2.72
CA PRO A 61 0.00 -15.61 3.75
C PRO A 61 -0.50 -17.05 3.99
N PRO A 62 -0.97 -17.42 5.20
CA PRO A 62 -1.27 -18.80 5.57
C PRO A 62 -2.25 -19.46 4.57
N SER A 63 -1.68 -20.12 3.56
CA SER A 63 -2.37 -20.60 2.37
C SER A 63 -2.58 -22.12 2.37
N GLY A 64 -2.40 -22.77 3.52
CA GLY A 64 -2.60 -24.21 3.68
C GLY A 64 -4.05 -24.68 3.62
N GLY A 65 -4.98 -23.84 3.16
CA GLY A 65 -6.42 -24.12 3.11
C GLY A 65 -6.92 -24.35 1.68
N ASN A 66 -8.02 -25.10 1.56
CA ASN A 66 -8.76 -25.23 0.30
C ASN A 66 -9.73 -24.05 0.15
N TRP A 67 -9.28 -22.97 -0.48
CA TRP A 67 -10.09 -21.78 -0.69
C TRP A 67 -10.69 -21.76 -2.10
N SER A 68 -11.99 -21.53 -2.20
CA SER A 68 -12.64 -21.26 -3.48
C SER A 68 -12.26 -19.86 -3.99
N PRO A 69 -12.14 -19.65 -5.31
CA PRO A 69 -11.85 -18.34 -5.86
C PRO A 69 -13.00 -17.37 -5.59
N VAL A 70 -12.67 -16.10 -5.35
CA VAL A 70 -13.64 -15.01 -5.45
C VAL A 70 -13.83 -14.71 -6.94
N VAL A 71 -15.07 -14.82 -7.42
CA VAL A 71 -15.44 -14.39 -8.77
C VAL A 71 -16.00 -12.97 -8.66
N VAL A 72 -15.35 -12.04 -9.34
CA VAL A 72 -15.70 -10.61 -9.37
C VAL A 72 -16.05 -10.23 -10.79
#